data_AF-A0A0L6JGT7-F1
#
_entry.id   AF-A0A0L6JGT7-F1
#
_cell.length_a   1.000
_cell.length_b   1.000
_cell.length_c   1.000
_cell.angle_alpha   90.00
_cell.angle_beta   90.00
_cell.angle_gamma   90.00
#
_symmetry.space_group_name_H-M   'P 1'
#
loop_
_entity.id
_entity.type
_entity.pdbx_description
1 polymer ?
#
loop_
_entity_poly.entity_id
_entity_poly.type
_entity_poly.pdbx_seq_one_letter_code
_entity_poly.pdbx_strand_id
1 'polypeptide(L)'
;MNTISFPGLGDISFHINRVAFNLFGFPLHWYGIIIATGFLLAVLLGMRVSKKLGINPDDIIDLVLYAAPISIICARLYYVIFSGDSMYLEDPMEIVRIWHGGLAIYGGIIGAIGTTFVFCKIKKINALNVLDFGLPYFALAQAIGRWGNFVNQEAFGGQTDLPWG
;
A
#
# COMPACT_ATOMS: atom_id res chain seq x y z
N MET A 1 -6.47 -18.97 -13.72
CA MET A 1 -7.57 -17.99 -13.81
C MET A 1 -8.54 -18.34 -12.73
N ASN A 2 -8.90 -17.38 -11.89
CA ASN A 2 -9.88 -17.62 -10.84
C ASN A 2 -11.19 -16.91 -11.20
N THR A 3 -12.30 -17.48 -10.76
CA THR A 3 -13.64 -16.95 -11.03
C THR A 3 -14.13 -16.20 -9.80
N ILE A 4 -14.67 -14.99 -10.00
CA ILE A 4 -15.45 -14.26 -9.00
C ILE A 4 -16.87 -14.23 -9.53
N SER A 5 -17.83 -14.74 -8.75
CA SER A 5 -19.23 -14.84 -9.16
C SER A 5 -20.14 -14.17 -8.15
N PHE A 6 -21.17 -13.51 -8.65
CA PHE A 6 -22.25 -12.89 -7.88
C PHE A 6 -23.60 -13.45 -8.38
N PRO A 7 -23.99 -14.67 -7.98
CA PRO A 7 -25.22 -15.30 -8.44
C PRO A 7 -26.47 -14.46 -8.13
N GLY A 8 -26.52 -13.87 -6.93
CA GLY A 8 -27.64 -13.03 -6.50
C GLY A 8 -27.78 -11.68 -7.23
N LEU A 9 -26.79 -11.29 -8.05
CA LEU A 9 -26.83 -10.10 -8.91
C LEU A 9 -27.10 -10.43 -10.37
N GLY A 10 -27.84 -11.51 -10.65
CA GLY A 10 -28.16 -11.95 -12.01
C GLY A 10 -27.01 -12.71 -12.67
N ASP A 11 -26.39 -13.61 -11.90
CA ASP A 11 -25.32 -14.52 -12.38
C ASP A 11 -24.11 -13.82 -13.01
N ILE A 12 -23.79 -12.61 -12.53
CA ILE A 12 -22.59 -11.89 -12.96
C ILE A 12 -21.35 -12.70 -12.56
N SER A 13 -20.49 -12.98 -13.52
CA SER A 13 -19.22 -13.68 -13.26
C SER A 13 -18.05 -13.03 -13.99
N PHE A 14 -16.91 -13.01 -13.32
CA PHE A 14 -15.66 -12.46 -13.81
C PHE A 14 -14.58 -13.54 -13.76
N HIS A 15 -13.90 -13.77 -14.88
CA HIS A 15 -12.72 -14.63 -14.94
C HIS A 15 -11.47 -13.75 -14.95
N ILE A 16 -10.77 -13.70 -13.82
CA ILE A 16 -9.65 -12.78 -13.64
C ILE A 16 -8.35 -13.57 -13.49
N ASN A 17 -7.32 -13.13 -14.22
CA ASN A 17 -5.95 -13.56 -14.01
C ASN A 17 -5.25 -12.56 -13.08
N ARG A 18 -4.59 -13.05 -12.02
CA ARG A 18 -3.81 -12.22 -11.09
C ARG A 18 -2.58 -11.60 -11.78
N VAL A 19 -2.00 -12.32 -12.74
CA VAL A 19 -0.90 -11.85 -13.58
C VAL A 19 -1.47 -10.94 -14.67
N ALA A 20 -1.03 -9.70 -14.70
CA ALA A 20 -1.41 -8.73 -15.73
C ALA A 20 -0.69 -9.05 -17.04
N PHE A 21 0.63 -9.20 -16.99
CA PHE A 21 1.47 -9.61 -18.11
C PHE A 21 2.83 -10.11 -17.62
N ASN A 22 3.55 -10.82 -18.48
CA ASN A 22 4.93 -11.24 -18.21
C ASN A 22 5.90 -10.26 -18.86
N LEU A 23 6.86 -9.78 -18.09
CA LEU A 23 7.94 -8.91 -18.56
C LEU A 23 9.26 -9.66 -18.43
N PHE A 24 9.89 -10.03 -19.55
CA PHE A 24 11.15 -10.81 -19.56
C PHE A 24 11.11 -12.09 -18.70
N GLY A 25 9.97 -12.78 -18.67
CA GLY A 25 9.78 -13.99 -17.86
C GLY A 25 9.39 -13.73 -16.40
N PHE A 26 9.31 -12.47 -15.96
CA PHE A 26 8.82 -12.10 -14.65
C PHE A 26 7.32 -11.76 -14.69
N PRO A 27 6.47 -12.47 -13.91
CA PRO A 27 5.04 -12.19 -13.88
C PRO A 27 4.77 -10.89 -13.11
N LEU A 28 4.24 -9.88 -13.82
CA LEU A 28 3.78 -8.64 -13.20
C LEU A 28 2.32 -8.81 -12.79
N HIS A 29 2.02 -8.55 -11.51
CA HIS A 29 0.70 -8.77 -10.94
C HIS A 29 -0.13 -7.48 -10.96
N TRP A 30 -1.44 -7.61 -11.23
CA TRP A 30 -2.37 -6.48 -11.14
C TRP A 30 -2.35 -5.80 -9.77
N TYR A 31 -2.16 -6.59 -8.71
CA TYR A 31 -2.07 -6.09 -7.34
C TYR A 31 -1.00 -4.99 -7.20
N GLY A 32 0.20 -5.24 -7.72
CA GLY A 32 1.30 -4.27 -7.69
C GLY A 32 1.02 -3.03 -8.54
N ILE A 33 0.43 -3.21 -9.73
CA ILE A 33 0.06 -2.12 -10.63
C ILE A 33 -0.98 -1.20 -9.97
N ILE A 34 -2.01 -1.77 -9.34
CA ILE A 34 -3.09 -1.02 -8.68
C ILE A 34 -2.54 -0.23 -7.49
N ILE A 35 -1.70 -0.85 -6.65
CA ILE A 35 -1.05 -0.16 -5.52
C ILE A 35 -0.15 0.97 -6.01
N ALA A 36 0.70 0.71 -7.01
CA ALA A 36 1.57 1.74 -7.59
C ALA A 36 0.77 2.90 -8.17
N THR A 37 -0.36 2.61 -8.81
CA THR A 37 -1.28 3.63 -9.35
C THR A 37 -1.90 4.46 -8.23
N GLY A 38 -2.40 3.82 -7.16
CA GLY A 38 -2.97 4.51 -6.01
C GLY A 38 -1.94 5.41 -5.32
N PHE A 39 -0.71 4.92 -5.14
CA PHE A 39 0.41 5.70 -4.62
C PHE A 39 0.76 6.89 -5.51
N LEU A 40 0.92 6.68 -6.82
CA LEU A 40 1.24 7.75 -7.76
C LEU A 40 0.16 8.84 -7.77
N LEU A 41 -1.12 8.44 -7.79
CA LEU A 41 -2.24 9.39 -7.72
C LEU A 41 -2.24 10.19 -6.42
N ALA A 42 -1.97 9.54 -5.28
CA ALA A 42 -1.86 10.22 -3.99
C ALA A 42 -0.75 11.29 -4.00
N VAL A 43 0.42 10.97 -4.56
CA VAL A 43 1.55 11.92 -4.68
C VAL A 43 1.21 13.07 -5.62
N LEU A 44 0.69 12.79 -6.82
CA LEU A 44 0.36 13.81 -7.82
C LEU A 44 -0.72 14.77 -7.33
N LEU A 45 -1.78 14.25 -6.71
CA LEU A 45 -2.85 15.07 -6.14
C LEU A 45 -2.35 15.86 -4.93
N GLY A 46 -1.53 15.24 -4.07
CA GLY A 46 -0.82 15.91 -2.99
C GLY A 46 -0.05 17.11 -3.50
N MET A 47 0.91 16.91 -4.40
CA MET A 47 1.71 18.01 -4.98
C MET A 47 0.87 19.13 -5.61
N ARG A 48 -0.25 18.78 -6.25
CA ARG A 48 -1.15 19.76 -6.87
C ARG A 48 -1.81 20.66 -5.81
N VAL A 49 -2.22 20.09 -4.68
CA VAL A 49 -2.95 20.81 -3.63
C VAL A 49 -2.00 21.44 -2.60
N SER A 50 -0.79 20.91 -2.42
CA SER A 50 0.21 21.43 -1.46
C SER A 50 0.47 22.93 -1.67
N LYS A 51 0.51 23.38 -2.93
CA LYS A 51 0.64 24.79 -3.32
C LYS A 51 -0.43 25.70 -2.70
N LYS A 52 -1.66 25.21 -2.55
CA LYS A 52 -2.77 25.97 -1.94
C LYS A 52 -2.65 26.09 -0.42
N LEU A 53 -1.85 25.23 0.20
CA LEU A 53 -1.63 25.17 1.64
C LEU A 53 -0.26 25.76 2.05
N GLY A 54 0.46 26.38 1.12
CA GLY A 54 1.78 26.96 1.36
C GLY A 54 2.89 25.92 1.57
N ILE A 55 2.67 24.65 1.23
CA ILE A 55 3.68 23.59 1.29
C ILE A 55 4.35 23.48 -0.09
N ASN A 56 5.67 23.57 -0.13
CA ASN A 56 6.43 23.40 -1.36
C ASN A 56 6.21 21.99 -1.92
N PRO A 57 5.76 21.82 -3.18
CA PRO A 57 5.63 20.50 -3.80
C PRO A 57 6.92 19.66 -3.78
N ASP A 58 8.09 20.31 -3.84
CA ASP A 58 9.36 19.60 -3.78
C ASP A 58 9.57 18.93 -2.41
N ASP A 59 9.10 19.55 -1.33
CA ASP A 59 9.14 18.94 0.00
C ASP A 59 8.21 17.71 0.10
N ILE A 60 7.13 17.66 -0.69
CA ILE A 60 6.28 16.46 -0.78
C ILE A 60 7.01 15.33 -1.49
N ILE A 61 7.70 15.62 -2.60
CA ILE A 61 8.51 14.61 -3.30
C ILE A 61 9.63 14.11 -2.40
N ASP A 62 10.39 15.02 -1.79
CA ASP A 62 11.47 14.69 -0.86
C ASP A 62 10.96 13.79 0.27
N LEU A 63 9.85 14.18 0.91
CA LEU A 63 9.25 13.41 1.99
C LEU A 63 8.88 12.01 1.51
N VAL A 64 8.26 11.88 0.34
CA VAL A 64 7.86 10.58 -0.23
C VAL A 64 9.08 9.71 -0.55
N LEU A 65 10.15 10.30 -1.10
CA LEU A 65 11.39 9.59 -1.40
C LEU A 65 12.08 9.04 -0.15
N TYR A 66 11.95 9.70 0.99
CA TYR A 66 12.40 9.16 2.28
C TYR A 66 11.39 8.18 2.89
N ALA A 67 10.11 8.56 2.94
CA ALA A 67 9.08 7.83 3.66
C ALA A 67 8.76 6.48 3.02
N ALA A 68 8.72 6.38 1.68
CA ALA A 68 8.39 5.13 1.00
C ALA A 68 9.37 3.99 1.33
N PRO A 69 10.70 4.13 1.14
CA PRO A 69 11.63 3.04 1.47
C PRO A 69 11.67 2.75 2.97
N ILE A 70 11.64 3.78 3.84
CA ILE A 70 11.61 3.57 5.30
C ILE A 70 10.34 2.82 5.73
N SER A 71 9.20 3.14 5.13
CA SER A 71 7.93 2.45 5.41
C SER A 71 7.99 0.98 5.01
N ILE A 72 8.62 0.63 3.88
CA ILE A 72 8.79 -0.77 3.46
C ILE A 72 9.66 -1.52 4.48
N ILE A 73 10.76 -0.91 4.92
CA ILE A 73 11.65 -1.48 5.95
C ILE A 73 10.87 -1.70 7.26
N CYS A 74 10.16 -0.68 7.74
CA CYS A 74 9.36 -0.80 8.96
C CYS A 74 8.22 -1.81 8.83
N ALA A 75 7.55 -1.90 7.67
CA ALA A 75 6.52 -2.89 7.40
C ALA A 75 7.07 -4.32 7.46
N ARG A 76 8.27 -4.54 6.93
CA ARG A 76 8.94 -5.84 6.99
C ARG A 76 9.38 -6.17 8.41
N LEU A 77 10.04 -5.25 9.10
CA LEU A 77 10.48 -5.46 10.48
C LEU A 77 9.31 -5.74 11.41
N TYR A 78 8.20 -5.00 11.27
CA TYR A 78 6.99 -5.25 12.02
C TYR A 78 6.46 -6.67 11.75
N TYR A 79 6.36 -7.07 10.47
CA TYR A 79 5.92 -8.43 10.14
C TYR A 79 6.81 -9.49 10.78
N VAL A 80 8.13 -9.37 10.64
CA VAL A 80 9.10 -10.34 11.21
C VAL A 80 8.93 -10.45 12.73
N ILE A 81 8.90 -9.32 13.44
CA ILE A 81 8.79 -9.26 14.91
C ILE A 81 7.48 -9.90 15.40
N PHE A 82 6.36 -9.66 14.71
CA PHE A 82 5.03 -10.07 15.17
C PHE A 82 4.48 -11.34 14.50
N SER A 83 5.15 -11.88 13.48
CA SER A 83 4.73 -13.13 12.82
C SER A 83 4.87 -14.36 13.71
N GLY A 84 5.84 -14.35 14.65
CA GLY A 84 6.15 -15.51 15.49
C GLY A 84 6.81 -16.68 14.74
N ASP A 85 7.26 -16.46 13.49
CA ASP A 85 7.84 -17.49 12.64
C ASP A 85 9.31 -17.76 13.02
N SER A 86 9.64 -18.99 13.39
CA SER A 86 11.00 -19.39 13.79
C SER A 86 11.99 -19.34 12.62
N MET A 87 11.50 -19.35 11.37
CA MET A 87 12.33 -19.28 10.17
C MET A 87 13.31 -18.10 10.20
N TYR A 88 12.93 -16.96 10.78
CA TYR A 88 13.79 -15.77 10.85
C TYR A 88 14.98 -15.92 11.80
N LEU A 89 14.92 -16.86 12.75
CA LEU A 89 16.04 -17.20 13.62
C LEU A 89 16.98 -18.20 12.94
N GLU A 90 16.43 -19.08 12.10
CA GLU A 90 17.16 -20.11 11.38
C GLU A 90 17.90 -19.57 10.15
N ASP A 91 17.26 -18.68 9.38
CA ASP A 91 17.87 -17.94 8.27
C ASP A 91 17.58 -16.43 8.41
N PRO A 92 18.47 -15.66 9.08
CA PRO A 92 18.33 -14.22 9.21
C PRO A 92 18.25 -13.47 7.86
N MET A 93 18.71 -14.09 6.76
CA MET A 93 18.62 -13.48 5.44
C MET A 93 17.15 -13.34 4.99
N GLU A 94 16.25 -14.19 5.46
CA GLU A 94 14.81 -14.08 5.17
C GLU A 94 14.22 -12.75 5.61
N ILE A 95 14.79 -12.09 6.62
CA ILE A 95 14.34 -10.75 7.08
C ILE A 95 14.38 -9.75 5.93
N VAL A 96 15.42 -9.79 5.08
CA VAL A 96 15.64 -8.82 4.00
C VAL A 96 14.93 -9.23 2.70
N ARG A 97 14.56 -10.50 2.54
CA ARG A 97 13.90 -11.04 1.34
C ARG A 97 12.42 -10.61 1.24
N ILE A 98 12.18 -9.31 1.07
CA ILE A 98 10.84 -8.71 0.98
C ILE A 98 10.01 -9.24 -0.20
N TRP A 99 10.65 -9.83 -1.21
CA TRP A 99 9.97 -10.45 -2.36
C TRP A 99 9.34 -11.81 -2.03
N HIS A 100 9.68 -12.43 -0.90
CA HIS A 100 8.96 -13.60 -0.37
C HIS A 100 7.63 -13.21 0.31
N GLY A 101 7.28 -11.92 0.33
CA GLY A 101 6.06 -11.41 0.96
C GLY A 101 6.29 -11.00 2.41
N GLY A 102 5.22 -10.96 3.21
CA GLY A 102 5.28 -10.61 4.64
C GLY A 102 5.60 -9.13 4.90
N LEU A 103 4.67 -8.26 4.51
CA LEU A 103 4.70 -6.84 4.83
C LEU A 103 3.44 -6.48 5.63
N ALA A 104 3.62 -5.92 6.83
CA ALA A 104 2.51 -5.51 7.68
C ALA A 104 2.27 -4.00 7.56
N ILE A 105 1.03 -3.61 7.25
CA ILE A 105 0.66 -2.19 7.08
C ILE A 105 0.96 -1.34 8.32
N TYR A 106 0.83 -1.92 9.52
CA TYR A 106 1.12 -1.23 10.79
C TYR A 106 2.56 -0.70 10.84
N GLY A 107 3.53 -1.53 10.45
CA GLY A 107 4.92 -1.11 10.37
C GLY A 107 5.13 -0.02 9.32
N GLY A 108 4.46 -0.13 8.17
CA GLY A 108 4.49 0.90 7.13
C GLY A 108 3.98 2.25 7.62
N ILE A 109 2.85 2.27 8.34
CA ILE A 109 2.28 3.50 8.92
C ILE A 109 3.21 4.10 9.97
N ILE A 110 3.78 3.28 10.86
CA ILE A 110 4.75 3.74 11.87
C ILE A 110 5.97 4.37 11.19
N GLY A 111 6.52 3.72 10.16
CA GLY A 111 7.66 4.24 9.39
C GLY A 111 7.34 5.56 8.68
N ALA A 112 6.16 5.66 8.05
CA ALA A 112 5.72 6.87 7.37
C ALA A 112 5.54 8.05 8.34
N ILE A 113 4.85 7.83 9.47
CA ILE A 113 4.62 8.86 10.48
C ILE A 113 5.95 9.29 11.10
N GLY A 114 6.80 8.34 11.51
CA GLY A 114 8.11 8.64 12.09
C GLY A 114 8.99 9.45 11.13
N THR A 115 9.05 9.05 9.86
CA THR A 115 9.79 9.80 8.83
C THR A 115 9.22 11.20 8.64
N THR A 116 7.89 11.35 8.62
CA THR A 116 7.23 12.65 8.49
C THR A 116 7.61 13.60 9.63
N PHE A 117 7.60 13.13 10.88
CA PHE A 117 8.01 13.96 12.03
C PHE A 117 9.49 14.38 11.94
N VAL A 118 10.39 13.46 11.58
CA VAL A 118 11.82 13.76 11.43
C VAL A 118 12.06 14.75 10.29
N PHE A 119 11.47 14.49 9.13
CA PHE A 119 11.59 15.34 7.95
C PHE A 119 11.07 16.76 8.21
N CYS A 120 9.85 16.86 8.78
CA CYS A 120 9.23 18.14 9.09
C CYS A 120 10.04 18.94 10.13
N LYS A 121 10.64 18.25 11.12
CA LYS A 121 11.55 18.89 12.09
C LYS A 121 12.79 19.48 11.41
N ILE A 122 13.38 18.79 10.45
CA ILE A 122 14.56 19.26 9.70
C ILE A 122 14.20 20.44 8.79
N LYS A 123 13.09 20.34 8.07
CA LYS A 123 12.61 21.38 7.13
C LYS A 123 11.86 22.53 7.80
N LYS A 124 11.67 22.48 9.13
CA LYS A 124 10.90 23.46 9.93
C LYS A 124 9.45 23.62 9.46
N ILE A 125 8.84 22.51 9.05
CA ILE A 125 7.43 22.42 8.66
C ILE A 125 6.62 21.87 9.84
N ASN A 126 5.36 22.29 10.00
CA ASN A 126 4.48 21.67 10.99
C ASN A 126 4.07 20.26 10.54
N ALA A 127 4.54 19.24 11.25
CA ALA A 127 4.27 17.84 10.93
C ALA A 127 2.78 17.48 10.96
N LEU A 128 1.99 18.06 11.88
CA LEU A 128 0.56 17.80 11.96
C LEU A 128 -0.17 18.31 10.72
N ASN A 129 0.20 19.50 10.24
CA ASN A 129 -0.38 20.03 9.00
C ASN A 129 -0.07 19.11 7.80
N VAL A 130 1.12 18.52 7.74
CA VAL A 130 1.50 17.58 6.68
C VAL A 130 0.71 16.27 6.80
N LEU A 131 0.52 15.75 8.01
CA LEU A 131 -0.29 14.55 8.25
C LEU A 131 -1.76 14.77 7.92
N ASP A 132 -2.36 15.87 8.38
CA ASP A 132 -3.75 16.24 8.08
C ASP A 132 -3.97 16.41 6.57
N PHE A 133 -3.01 17.05 5.90
CA PHE A 133 -2.99 17.18 4.45
C PHE A 133 -2.85 15.82 3.74
N GLY A 134 -1.97 14.94 4.23
CA GLY A 134 -1.66 13.65 3.62
C GLY A 134 -2.78 12.61 3.78
N LEU A 135 -3.54 12.67 4.87
CA LEU A 135 -4.57 11.71 5.25
C LEU A 135 -5.60 11.40 4.15
N PRO A 136 -6.24 12.37 3.46
CA PRO A 136 -7.19 12.07 2.38
C PRO A 136 -6.55 11.31 1.21
N TYR A 137 -5.28 11.58 0.89
CA TYR A 137 -4.58 10.89 -0.19
C TYR A 137 -4.16 9.48 0.21
N PHE A 138 -3.80 9.28 1.49
CA PHE A 138 -3.60 7.95 2.04
C PHE A 138 -4.88 7.11 1.95
N ALA A 139 -6.03 7.67 2.35
CA ALA A 139 -7.33 7.02 2.25
C ALA A 139 -7.70 6.67 0.79
N LEU A 140 -7.44 7.59 -0.14
CA LEU A 140 -7.61 7.35 -1.58
C LEU A 140 -6.76 6.17 -2.07
N ALA A 141 -5.47 6.14 -1.72
CA ALA A 141 -4.58 5.05 -2.11
C ALA A 141 -5.05 3.71 -1.52
N GLN A 142 -5.54 3.69 -0.28
CA GLN A 142 -6.13 2.50 0.34
C GLN A 142 -7.38 2.01 -0.38
N ALA A 143 -8.28 2.94 -0.76
CA ALA A 143 -9.49 2.63 -1.50
C ALA A 143 -9.17 2.04 -2.88
N ILE A 144 -8.19 2.61 -3.60
CA ILE A 144 -7.71 2.07 -4.86
C ILE A 144 -7.09 0.67 -4.64
N GLY A 145 -6.30 0.50 -3.58
CA GLY A 145 -5.70 -0.78 -3.22
C GLY A 145 -6.70 -1.92 -3.01
N ARG A 146 -7.94 -1.62 -2.59
CA ARG A 146 -9.00 -2.65 -2.44
C ARG A 146 -9.34 -3.36 -3.74
N TRP A 147 -9.19 -2.70 -4.88
CA TRP A 147 -9.33 -3.35 -6.19
C TRP A 147 -8.23 -4.37 -6.46
N GLY A 148 -7.05 -4.18 -5.86
CA GLY A 148 -6.00 -5.20 -5.81
C GLY A 148 -6.49 -6.43 -5.08
N ASN A 149 -7.05 -6.28 -3.87
CA ASN A 149 -7.59 -7.40 -3.09
C ASN A 149 -8.70 -8.14 -3.87
N PHE A 150 -9.56 -7.40 -4.56
CA PHE A 150 -10.59 -7.97 -5.43
C PHE A 150 -9.99 -8.86 -6.53
N VAL A 151 -9.01 -8.36 -7.29
CA VAL A 151 -8.31 -9.14 -8.34
C VAL A 151 -7.55 -10.33 -7.75
N ASN A 152 -6.98 -10.18 -6.56
CA ASN A 152 -6.24 -11.25 -5.88
C ASN A 152 -7.16 -12.24 -5.17
N GLN A 153 -8.46 -11.95 -5.04
CA GLN A 153 -9.45 -12.74 -4.31
C GLN A 153 -9.08 -12.96 -2.84
N GLU A 154 -8.76 -11.87 -2.16
CA GLU A 154 -8.43 -11.87 -0.73
C GLU A 154 -9.19 -10.76 0.00
N ALA A 155 -9.14 -10.78 1.33
CA ALA A 155 -9.79 -9.79 2.19
C ALA A 155 -11.29 -9.57 1.88
N PHE A 156 -11.98 -10.64 1.44
CA PHE A 156 -13.43 -10.66 1.29
C PHE A 156 -14.13 -10.70 2.65
N GLY A 157 -15.42 -10.34 2.66
CA GLY A 157 -16.25 -10.35 3.85
C GLY A 157 -16.63 -11.75 4.33
N GLY A 158 -17.44 -11.81 5.38
CA GLY A 158 -18.07 -13.06 5.81
C GLY A 158 -19.17 -13.52 4.84
N GLN A 159 -19.56 -14.78 4.96
CA GLN A 159 -20.69 -15.33 4.22
C GLN A 159 -21.98 -14.57 4.57
N THR A 160 -22.82 -14.32 3.57
CA THR A 160 -24.14 -13.71 3.74
C THR A 160 -25.14 -14.27 2.74
N ASP A 161 -26.43 -14.10 3.04
CA ASP A 161 -27.54 -14.53 2.18
C ASP A 161 -28.04 -13.37 1.29
N LEU A 162 -27.31 -12.26 1.26
CA LEU A 162 -27.66 -11.07 0.48
C LEU A 162 -27.27 -11.24 -0.99
N PRO A 163 -27.96 -10.54 -1.92
CA PRO A 163 -27.77 -10.78 -3.35
C PRO A 163 -26.38 -10.39 -3.88
N TRP A 164 -25.67 -9.45 -3.25
CA TRP A 164 -24.37 -8.94 -3.69
C TRP A 164 -23.16 -9.77 -3.27
N GLY A 165 -23.39 -11.05 -2.99
CA GLY A 165 -22.39 -11.98 -2.45
C GLY A 165 -22.53 -12.11 -0.95
#